data_AF-A0A935M3F9-F1
#
_entry.id   AF-A0A935M3F9-F1
#
_cell.length_a   1.000
_cell.length_b   1.000
_cell.length_c   1.000
_cell.angle_alpha   90.00
_cell.angle_beta   90.00
_cell.angle_gamma   90.00
#
_symmetry.space_group_name_H-M   'P 1'
#
loop_
_entity.id
_entity.type
_entity.pdbx_description
1 polymer ?
#
loop_
_entity_poly.entity_id
_entity_poly.type
_entity_poly.pdbx_seq_one_letter_code
_entity_poly.pdbx_strand_id
1 'polypeptide(L)'
;MSIEINIYLVIIFNIAVLGLGYLFLYIKGFRKHILFAFSWVIFTIYYFITPLYFYSIDRKTIWGDSYSFYGVGEIVTDYYDDGFLFFGLAHLFFFLGYFFVTAKTTIKSFDSHVFKKNRIVLITVLCFLIVYFNFAYTGISPLDVLLGISEESLFGAVGESNYLRNFADSLITCLIICVFVKVDKRFIYIMSFVSFVLFLLMGFRYRIIICLLGFILLYLFKTKIEIKKVIKPMILFSFIMYFILFITVNRYNLILGKFDQLESNPIKFEVGLLLAEQTRGALDDITIIKYYDSHINAKHDYGLTFLFFAIRALPRSIFGDWKDQIYPPPAFSIINEAYNLPAAYENTGEAPLHYAYFIIAGGLFFLLIGSFFIGVILRYISINRHYNFPKDKIFLIIICMALFQLYTRGYFPQFVDHLFFLLIPYWLYFGWSQRNHIA
;
A
#
# COMPACT_ATOMS: atom_id res chain seq x y z
N MET A 1 -20.50 -29.85 0.14
CA MET A 1 -19.80 -31.14 0.37
C MET A 1 -18.32 -30.80 0.37
N SER A 2 -17.81 -30.33 1.50
CA SER A 2 -16.42 -29.92 1.66
C SER A 2 -15.56 -31.18 1.70
N ILE A 3 -14.58 -31.25 0.81
CA ILE A 3 -13.46 -32.18 0.98
C ILE A 3 -12.69 -31.60 2.16
N GLU A 4 -12.55 -32.34 3.27
CA GLU A 4 -11.64 -31.94 4.35
C GLU A 4 -10.21 -31.97 3.80
N ILE A 5 -9.76 -30.82 3.30
CA ILE A 5 -8.39 -30.67 2.82
C ILE A 5 -7.53 -30.46 4.06
N ASN A 6 -6.58 -31.36 4.28
CA ASN A 6 -5.61 -31.21 5.35
C ASN A 6 -4.85 -29.88 5.20
N ILE A 7 -4.97 -28.97 6.17
CA ILE A 7 -4.36 -27.63 6.14
C ILE A 7 -2.85 -27.67 5.86
N TYR A 8 -2.14 -28.71 6.32
CA TYR A 8 -0.71 -28.86 6.04
C TYR A 8 -0.43 -29.06 4.55
N LEU A 9 -1.31 -29.73 3.80
CA LEU A 9 -1.19 -29.83 2.35
C LEU A 9 -1.37 -28.47 1.68
N VAL A 10 -2.30 -27.65 2.18
CA VAL A 10 -2.52 -26.28 1.67
C VAL A 10 -1.33 -25.37 1.96
N ILE A 11 -0.75 -25.48 3.15
CA ILE A 11 0.48 -24.76 3.53
C ILE A 11 1.64 -25.18 2.63
N ILE A 12 1.83 -26.49 2.40
CA ILE A 12 2.86 -27.01 1.49
C ILE A 12 2.64 -26.52 0.06
N PHE A 13 1.40 -26.49 -0.41
CA PHE A 13 1.04 -25.92 -1.71
C PHE A 13 1.46 -24.45 -1.82
N ASN A 14 1.15 -23.63 -0.81
CA ASN A 14 1.58 -22.23 -0.79
C ASN A 14 3.10 -22.08 -0.77
N ILE A 15 3.81 -22.89 0.01
CA ILE A 15 5.28 -22.91 0.04
C ILE A 15 5.83 -23.26 -1.34
N ALA A 16 5.25 -24.26 -2.01
CA ALA A 16 5.68 -24.65 -3.36
C ALA A 16 5.47 -23.51 -4.37
N VAL A 17 4.28 -22.90 -4.39
CA VAL A 17 3.97 -21.76 -5.27
C VAL A 17 4.92 -20.59 -5.01
N LEU A 18 5.04 -20.14 -3.76
CA LEU A 18 5.94 -19.05 -3.38
C LEU A 18 7.40 -19.38 -3.69
N GLY A 19 7.83 -20.61 -3.42
CA GLY A 19 9.17 -21.12 -3.73
C GLY A 19 9.49 -21.05 -5.22
N LEU A 20 8.55 -21.41 -6.10
CA LEU A 20 8.72 -21.28 -7.55
C LEU A 20 8.94 -19.82 -7.97
N GLY A 21 8.20 -18.87 -7.38
CA GLY A 21 8.41 -17.44 -7.64
C GLY A 21 9.77 -16.91 -7.19
N TYR A 22 10.25 -17.32 -6.01
CA TYR A 22 11.59 -16.94 -5.56
C TYR A 22 12.70 -17.61 -6.37
N LEU A 23 12.55 -18.88 -6.73
CA LEU A 23 13.47 -19.59 -7.63
C LEU A 23 13.56 -18.87 -8.99
N PHE A 24 12.42 -18.45 -9.53
CA PHE A 24 12.38 -17.65 -10.75
C PHE A 24 13.17 -16.33 -10.60
N LEU A 25 12.98 -15.60 -9.50
CA LEU A 25 13.69 -14.35 -9.24
C LEU A 25 15.19 -14.55 -9.08
N TYR A 26 15.60 -15.66 -8.49
CA TYR A 26 17.00 -16.06 -8.40
C TYR A 26 17.61 -16.30 -9.78
N ILE A 27 16.92 -17.06 -10.65
CA ILE A 27 17.40 -17.42 -11.99
C ILE A 27 17.40 -16.23 -12.96
N LYS A 28 16.30 -15.46 -13.02
CA LYS A 28 16.15 -14.36 -14.01
C LYS A 28 16.63 -13.01 -13.49
N GLY A 29 16.83 -12.88 -12.18
CA GLY A 29 17.36 -11.70 -11.53
C GLY A 29 16.29 -10.72 -11.05
N PHE A 30 16.38 -10.38 -9.77
CA PHE A 30 15.46 -9.48 -9.05
C PHE A 30 15.20 -8.14 -9.76
N ARG A 31 16.25 -7.47 -10.27
CA ARG A 31 16.13 -6.12 -10.85
C ARG A 31 15.33 -6.07 -12.14
N LYS A 32 15.43 -7.13 -12.96
CA LYS A 32 14.70 -7.23 -14.24
C LYS A 32 13.21 -7.43 -14.02
N HIS A 33 12.85 -8.03 -12.89
CA HIS A 33 11.48 -8.37 -12.54
C HIS A 33 11.05 -7.67 -11.24
N ILE A 34 11.46 -6.41 -11.05
CA ILE A 34 11.25 -5.69 -9.79
C ILE A 34 9.78 -5.64 -9.36
N LEU A 35 8.84 -5.46 -10.31
CA LEU A 35 7.40 -5.38 -10.00
C LEU A 35 6.87 -6.73 -9.50
N PHE A 36 7.30 -7.83 -10.13
CA PHE A 36 6.99 -9.18 -9.68
C PHE A 36 7.64 -9.44 -8.32
N ALA A 37 8.93 -9.13 -8.17
CA ALA A 37 9.67 -9.35 -6.94
C ALA A 37 9.08 -8.60 -5.75
N PHE A 38 8.69 -7.35 -5.97
CA PHE A 38 8.01 -6.53 -4.99
C PHE A 38 6.67 -7.15 -4.59
N SER A 39 5.83 -7.51 -5.57
CA SER A 39 4.54 -8.17 -5.30
C SER A 39 4.73 -9.47 -4.52
N TRP A 40 5.70 -10.29 -4.92
CA TRP A 40 5.97 -11.59 -4.29
C TRP A 40 6.40 -11.49 -2.83
N VAL A 41 7.20 -10.47 -2.48
CA VAL A 41 7.58 -10.17 -1.09
C VAL A 41 6.36 -9.76 -0.26
N ILE A 42 5.52 -8.87 -0.79
CA ILE A 42 4.29 -8.46 -0.10
C ILE A 42 3.34 -9.65 0.06
N PHE A 43 3.20 -10.47 -0.98
CA PHE A 43 2.37 -11.68 -0.96
C PHE A 43 2.82 -12.67 0.11
N THR A 44 4.12 -12.89 0.22
CA THR A 44 4.71 -13.77 1.23
C THR A 44 4.46 -13.25 2.64
N ILE A 45 4.57 -11.93 2.87
CA ILE A 45 4.35 -11.35 4.20
C ILE A 45 2.85 -11.38 4.55
N TYR A 46 2.01 -10.74 3.74
CA TYR A 46 0.62 -10.47 4.08
C TYR A 46 -0.28 -11.71 3.95
N TYR A 47 -0.08 -12.56 2.92
CA TYR A 47 -0.99 -13.66 2.61
C TYR A 47 -0.45 -15.04 3.00
N PHE A 48 0.76 -15.12 3.55
CA PHE A 48 1.33 -16.39 4.00
C PHE A 48 1.89 -16.31 5.42
N ILE A 49 2.95 -15.52 5.65
CA ILE A 49 3.61 -15.46 6.97
C ILE A 49 2.65 -14.97 8.06
N THR A 50 1.92 -13.88 7.82
CA THR A 50 1.01 -13.31 8.81
C THR A 50 -0.17 -14.24 9.15
N PRO A 51 -0.96 -14.75 8.19
CA PRO A 51 -2.02 -15.70 8.52
C PRO A 51 -1.47 -17.00 9.12
N LEU A 52 -0.26 -17.45 8.75
CA LEU A 52 0.38 -18.64 9.36
C LEU A 52 0.74 -18.39 10.82
N TYR A 53 1.23 -17.20 11.14
CA TYR A 53 1.48 -16.79 12.51
C TYR A 53 0.18 -16.80 13.32
N PHE A 54 -0.88 -16.17 12.82
CA PHE A 54 -2.17 -16.12 13.51
C PHE A 54 -2.81 -17.49 13.70
N TYR A 55 -2.73 -18.35 12.68
CA TYR A 55 -3.10 -19.75 12.79
C TYR A 55 -2.31 -20.47 13.90
N SER A 56 -1.00 -20.27 13.97
CA SER A 56 -0.14 -20.94 14.96
C SER A 56 -0.37 -20.53 16.42
N ILE A 57 -1.03 -19.38 16.65
CA ILE A 57 -1.40 -18.90 17.98
C ILE A 57 -2.91 -19.04 18.25
N ASP A 58 -3.62 -19.84 17.45
CA ASP A 58 -5.05 -20.11 17.56
C ASP A 58 -5.93 -18.84 17.57
N ARG A 59 -5.53 -17.81 16.80
CA ARG A 59 -6.28 -16.56 16.68
C ARG A 59 -7.65 -16.81 16.03
N LYS A 60 -8.72 -16.48 16.74
CA LYS A 60 -10.11 -16.78 16.31
C LYS A 60 -10.79 -15.68 15.49
N THR A 61 -10.53 -14.42 15.79
CA THR A 61 -11.18 -13.27 15.14
C THR A 61 -10.16 -12.31 14.56
N ILE A 62 -10.62 -11.39 13.69
CA ILE A 62 -9.77 -10.37 13.08
C ILE A 62 -9.14 -9.43 14.14
N TRP A 63 -9.94 -8.86 15.04
CA TRP A 63 -9.50 -7.86 16.03
C TRP A 63 -8.92 -8.44 17.32
N GLY A 64 -9.10 -9.74 17.50
CA GLY A 64 -8.41 -10.51 18.51
C GLY A 64 -8.90 -10.37 19.92
N ASP A 65 -8.17 -11.08 20.77
CA ASP A 65 -8.43 -11.20 22.20
C ASP A 65 -7.82 -10.05 23.01
N SER A 66 -7.60 -8.89 22.39
CA SER A 66 -7.12 -7.70 23.11
C SER A 66 -8.19 -7.15 24.03
N TYR A 67 -7.80 -6.55 25.18
CA TYR A 67 -8.71 -6.12 26.25
C TYR A 67 -9.92 -5.24 25.80
N SER A 68 -9.84 -4.55 24.67
CA SER A 68 -10.93 -3.72 24.13
C SER A 68 -11.71 -4.35 22.96
N PHE A 69 -11.27 -5.49 22.41
CA PHE A 69 -11.89 -6.15 21.25
C PHE A 69 -12.08 -7.67 21.42
N TYR A 70 -11.92 -8.18 22.65
CA TYR A 70 -12.03 -9.62 22.94
C TYR A 70 -13.34 -10.22 22.43
N GLY A 71 -13.23 -11.20 21.52
CA GLY A 71 -14.38 -11.87 20.92
C GLY A 71 -15.25 -10.98 20.03
N VAL A 72 -14.78 -9.79 19.65
CA VAL A 72 -15.49 -8.91 18.71
C VAL A 72 -15.16 -9.34 17.28
N GLY A 73 -16.20 -9.41 16.45
CA GLY A 73 -16.10 -9.78 15.05
C GLY A 73 -16.36 -11.25 14.76
N GLU A 74 -16.40 -11.54 13.47
CA GLU A 74 -16.69 -12.89 12.99
C GLU A 74 -15.55 -13.87 13.32
N ILE A 75 -15.91 -15.08 13.78
CA ILE A 75 -14.95 -16.17 14.06
C ILE A 75 -14.51 -16.81 12.74
N VAL A 76 -13.21 -16.84 12.45
CA VAL A 76 -12.65 -17.34 11.18
C VAL A 76 -11.79 -18.59 11.33
N THR A 77 -11.74 -19.20 12.52
CA THR A 77 -10.87 -20.35 12.81
C THR A 77 -11.04 -21.50 11.83
N ASP A 78 -12.28 -21.79 11.44
CA ASP A 78 -12.61 -22.92 10.55
C ASP A 78 -12.39 -22.61 9.06
N TYR A 79 -11.89 -21.40 8.73
CA TYR A 79 -11.67 -20.93 7.36
C TYR A 79 -10.21 -20.62 7.04
N TYR A 80 -9.27 -20.95 7.94
CA TYR A 80 -7.84 -20.73 7.65
C TYR A 80 -7.37 -21.56 6.45
N ASP A 81 -7.82 -22.82 6.34
CA ASP A 81 -7.52 -23.72 5.23
C ASP A 81 -8.04 -23.17 3.90
N ASP A 82 -9.30 -22.74 3.86
CA ASP A 82 -9.89 -22.08 2.69
C ASP A 82 -9.15 -20.80 2.35
N GLY A 83 -8.84 -19.96 3.35
CA GLY A 83 -8.04 -18.75 3.19
C GLY A 83 -6.70 -19.02 2.51
N PHE A 84 -5.92 -19.96 3.05
CA PHE A 84 -4.64 -20.36 2.45
C PHE A 84 -4.81 -20.93 1.04
N LEU A 85 -5.88 -21.70 0.79
CA LEU A 85 -6.13 -22.28 -0.53
C LEU A 85 -6.40 -21.20 -1.56
N PHE A 86 -7.30 -20.26 -1.24
CA PHE A 86 -7.64 -19.12 -2.10
C PHE A 86 -6.42 -18.25 -2.39
N PHE A 87 -5.61 -17.95 -1.38
CA PHE A 87 -4.37 -17.19 -1.56
C PHE A 87 -3.36 -17.94 -2.43
N GLY A 88 -3.15 -19.23 -2.21
CA GLY A 88 -2.24 -20.06 -3.01
C GLY A 88 -2.65 -20.13 -4.48
N LEU A 89 -3.95 -20.30 -4.75
CA LEU A 89 -4.49 -20.31 -6.10
C LEU A 89 -4.36 -18.92 -6.76
N ALA A 90 -4.66 -17.84 -6.03
CA ALA A 90 -4.48 -16.47 -6.52
C ALA A 90 -3.01 -16.19 -6.89
N HIS A 91 -2.06 -16.57 -6.02
CA HIS A 91 -0.62 -16.45 -6.31
C HIS A 91 -0.19 -17.26 -7.52
N LEU A 92 -0.71 -18.48 -7.68
CA LEU A 92 -0.44 -19.31 -8.85
C LEU A 92 -0.97 -18.64 -10.13
N PHE A 93 -2.20 -18.13 -10.13
CA PHE A 93 -2.77 -17.44 -11.28
C PHE A 93 -2.05 -16.12 -11.60
N PHE A 94 -1.65 -15.35 -10.59
CA PHE A 94 -0.78 -14.20 -10.76
C PHE A 94 0.55 -14.58 -11.41
N PHE A 95 1.18 -15.67 -10.93
CA PHE A 95 2.42 -16.20 -11.50
C PHE A 95 2.21 -16.56 -12.97
N LEU A 96 1.20 -17.35 -13.29
CA LEU A 96 0.86 -17.75 -14.67
C LEU A 96 0.60 -16.53 -15.56
N GLY A 97 -0.17 -15.54 -15.09
CA GLY A 97 -0.45 -14.30 -15.82
C GLY A 97 0.80 -13.49 -16.09
N TYR A 98 1.72 -13.40 -15.13
CA TYR A 98 3.00 -12.73 -15.32
C TYR A 98 3.87 -13.41 -16.39
N PHE A 99 3.71 -14.70 -16.64
CA PHE A 99 4.45 -15.43 -17.69
C PHE A 99 3.72 -15.59 -19.01
N PHE A 100 2.41 -15.31 -19.03
CA PHE A 100 1.62 -15.36 -20.25
C PHE A 100 2.16 -14.40 -21.33
N VAL A 101 2.65 -13.23 -20.92
CA VAL A 101 3.21 -12.23 -21.85
C VAL A 101 4.70 -12.49 -22.08
N THR A 102 5.02 -12.96 -23.28
CA THR A 102 6.40 -13.13 -23.76
C THR A 102 6.89 -11.86 -24.47
N ALA A 103 8.18 -11.55 -24.33
CA ALA A 103 8.78 -10.34 -24.88
C ALA A 103 9.80 -10.66 -25.97
N LYS A 104 9.76 -9.89 -27.07
CA LYS A 104 10.95 -9.53 -27.85
C LYS A 104 11.38 -8.14 -27.40
N THR A 105 12.42 -8.04 -26.56
CA THR A 105 12.95 -6.74 -26.13
C THR A 105 13.65 -6.05 -27.30
N THR A 106 13.04 -5.02 -27.89
CA THR A 106 13.74 -4.03 -28.71
C THR A 106 14.41 -3.02 -27.80
N ILE A 107 15.72 -3.14 -27.63
CA ILE A 107 16.52 -2.15 -26.92
C ILE A 107 16.55 -0.89 -27.80
N LYS A 108 15.72 0.10 -27.49
CA LYS A 108 15.84 1.43 -28.09
C LYS A 108 17.10 2.11 -27.55
N SER A 109 17.83 2.78 -28.44
CA SER A 109 19.05 3.50 -28.12
C SER A 109 18.81 4.60 -27.10
N PHE A 110 19.83 4.85 -26.29
CA PHE A 110 19.84 5.79 -25.18
C PHE A 110 19.91 7.23 -25.69
N ASP A 111 18.92 8.05 -25.35
CA ASP A 111 19.09 9.51 -25.35
C ASP A 111 19.69 9.93 -24.01
N SER A 112 20.85 10.60 -24.06
CA SER A 112 21.50 11.18 -22.91
C SER A 112 20.72 12.39 -22.40
N HIS A 113 19.66 12.14 -21.63
CA HIS A 113 18.94 13.21 -20.95
C HIS A 113 19.85 13.90 -19.92
N VAL A 114 20.09 15.18 -20.10
CA VAL A 114 20.74 16.04 -19.11
C VAL A 114 19.75 16.33 -17.98
N PHE A 115 19.99 15.74 -16.80
CA PHE A 115 19.15 15.95 -15.63
C PHE A 115 19.31 17.37 -15.06
N LYS A 116 18.31 18.24 -15.30
CA LYS A 116 18.30 19.61 -14.75
C LYS A 116 17.84 19.58 -13.28
N LYS A 117 18.74 19.88 -12.34
CA LYS A 117 18.44 19.92 -10.89
C LYS A 117 17.43 21.01 -10.52
N ASN A 118 17.59 22.21 -11.09
CA ASN A 118 16.72 23.36 -10.78
C ASN A 118 15.24 23.08 -11.10
N ARG A 119 14.98 22.24 -12.10
CA ARG A 119 13.62 21.86 -12.48
C ARG A 119 12.93 21.00 -11.43
N ILE A 120 13.61 20.00 -10.87
CA ILE A 120 12.99 19.19 -9.82
C ILE A 120 12.81 19.99 -8.53
N VAL A 121 13.74 20.92 -8.23
CA VAL A 121 13.59 21.86 -7.10
C VAL A 121 12.31 22.69 -7.27
N LEU A 122 12.09 23.29 -8.45
CA LEU A 122 10.88 24.06 -8.74
C LEU A 122 9.61 23.22 -8.59
N ILE A 123 9.57 22.01 -9.18
CA ILE A 123 8.41 21.12 -9.08
C ILE A 123 8.15 20.75 -7.60
N THR A 124 9.19 20.49 -6.82
CA THR A 124 9.07 20.14 -5.40
C THR A 124 8.48 21.30 -4.61
N VAL A 125 8.97 22.52 -4.83
CA VAL A 125 8.47 23.73 -4.17
C VAL A 125 7.02 24.02 -4.57
N LEU A 126 6.65 23.86 -5.84
CA LEU A 126 5.27 24.04 -6.30
C LEU A 126 4.32 23.01 -5.66
N CYS A 127 4.65 21.73 -5.65
CA CYS A 127 3.86 20.71 -4.97
C CYS A 127 3.72 21.02 -3.47
N PHE A 128 4.79 21.48 -2.84
CA PHE A 128 4.79 21.86 -1.43
C PHE A 128 3.86 23.04 -1.16
N LEU A 129 3.94 24.10 -1.98
CA LEU A 129 3.08 25.26 -1.87
C LEU A 129 1.60 24.89 -2.05
N ILE A 130 1.26 24.01 -2.99
CA ILE A 130 -0.13 23.54 -3.17
C ILE A 130 -0.67 22.90 -1.88
N VAL A 131 0.11 22.00 -1.27
CA VAL A 131 -0.29 21.34 -0.01
C VAL A 131 -0.37 22.35 1.13
N TYR A 132 0.58 23.27 1.22
CA TYR A 132 0.59 24.32 2.24
C TYR A 132 -0.59 25.28 2.12
N PHE A 133 -0.92 25.73 0.91
CA PHE A 133 -2.09 26.58 0.67
C PHE A 133 -3.39 25.89 1.06
N ASN A 134 -3.51 24.58 0.80
CA ASN A 134 -4.67 23.83 1.26
C ASN A 134 -4.81 23.88 2.79
N PHE A 135 -3.72 23.71 3.53
CA PHE A 135 -3.71 23.83 4.99
C PHE A 135 -4.07 25.24 5.47
N ALA A 136 -3.45 26.26 4.88
CA ALA A 136 -3.72 27.66 5.24
C ALA A 136 -5.19 28.04 4.98
N TYR A 137 -5.76 27.57 3.86
CA TYR A 137 -7.16 27.81 3.51
C TYR A 137 -8.14 27.12 4.45
N THR A 138 -7.83 25.91 4.90
CA THR A 138 -8.67 25.19 5.89
C THR A 138 -8.67 25.81 7.28
N GLY A 139 -7.84 26.83 7.57
CA GLY A 139 -7.79 27.50 8.88
C GLY A 139 -7.25 26.64 10.02
N ILE A 140 -6.82 25.41 9.74
CA ILE A 140 -6.30 24.48 10.74
C ILE A 140 -4.84 24.85 11.05
N SER A 141 -4.59 25.30 12.29
CA SER A 141 -3.23 25.48 12.81
C SER A 141 -2.56 24.10 12.94
N PRO A 142 -1.43 23.85 12.23
CA PRO A 142 -0.68 22.61 12.39
C PRO A 142 -0.19 22.37 13.83
N LEU A 143 0.04 23.46 14.57
CA LEU A 143 0.51 23.39 15.95
C LEU A 143 -0.60 22.87 16.88
N ASP A 144 -1.83 23.32 16.68
CA ASP A 144 -2.98 22.98 17.54
C ASP A 144 -3.36 21.51 17.37
N VAL A 145 -3.16 20.97 16.17
CA VAL A 145 -3.31 19.53 15.84
C VAL A 145 -2.21 18.70 16.50
N LEU A 146 -0.96 19.16 16.47
CA LEU A 146 0.17 18.45 17.11
C LEU A 146 0.06 18.46 18.64
N LEU A 147 -0.54 19.49 19.20
CA LEU A 147 -0.77 19.63 20.64
C LEU A 147 -2.08 18.95 21.10
N GLY A 148 -2.87 18.38 20.18
CA GLY A 148 -4.11 17.68 20.50
C GLY A 148 -5.24 18.59 20.98
N ILE A 149 -5.18 19.88 20.66
CA ILE A 149 -6.13 20.91 21.11
C ILE A 149 -7.33 21.04 20.15
N SER A 150 -7.21 20.54 18.92
CA SER A 150 -8.29 20.62 17.93
C SER A 150 -9.36 19.54 18.14
N GLU A 151 -10.61 19.94 18.40
CA GLU A 151 -11.78 19.05 18.42
C GLU A 151 -12.16 18.54 17.02
N GLU A 152 -11.72 19.24 15.97
CA GLU A 152 -11.93 18.78 14.60
C GLU A 152 -10.99 17.62 14.30
N SER A 153 -11.57 16.42 14.19
CA SER A 153 -10.89 15.32 13.54
C SER A 153 -10.52 15.78 12.12
N LEU A 154 -9.22 15.84 11.81
CA LEU A 154 -8.66 16.06 10.47
C LEU A 154 -9.10 15.01 9.42
N PHE A 155 -10.07 14.16 9.76
CA PHE A 155 -10.61 13.08 8.96
C PHE A 155 -11.91 13.52 8.27
N GLY A 156 -11.73 14.15 7.10
CA GLY A 156 -12.54 13.85 5.91
C GLY A 156 -13.99 14.32 5.83
N ALA A 157 -14.57 14.95 6.86
CA ALA A 157 -16.00 15.27 6.84
C ALA A 157 -16.34 16.64 6.24
N VAL A 158 -15.48 17.65 6.38
CA VAL A 158 -15.83 19.03 6.01
C VAL A 158 -14.63 19.72 5.32
N GLY A 159 -14.73 19.95 4.01
CA GLY A 159 -13.72 20.69 3.25
C GLY A 159 -13.78 20.44 1.74
N GLU A 160 -13.85 21.52 0.96
CA GLU A 160 -14.13 21.50 -0.48
C GLU A 160 -13.01 20.97 -1.40
N SER A 161 -11.85 20.47 -0.90
CA SER A 161 -10.89 19.84 -1.81
C SER A 161 -10.03 18.69 -1.23
N ASN A 162 -10.58 17.48 -1.26
CA ASN A 162 -9.78 16.25 -1.07
C ASN A 162 -8.63 16.12 -2.10
N TYR A 163 -8.70 16.82 -3.24
CA TYR A 163 -7.70 16.76 -4.31
C TYR A 163 -6.40 17.49 -4.00
N LEU A 164 -6.44 18.69 -3.42
CA LEU A 164 -5.21 19.42 -3.06
C LEU A 164 -4.44 18.67 -1.96
N ARG A 165 -5.19 18.01 -1.05
CA ARG A 165 -4.62 17.12 -0.02
C ARG A 165 -3.86 15.92 -0.61
N ASN A 166 -4.26 15.44 -1.80
CA ASN A 166 -3.60 14.31 -2.46
C ASN A 166 -2.29 14.70 -3.18
N PHE A 167 -2.00 15.99 -3.40
CA PHE A 167 -0.68 16.45 -3.84
C PHE A 167 0.45 16.15 -2.85
N ALA A 168 0.11 15.79 -1.59
CA ALA A 168 1.07 15.24 -0.65
C ALA A 168 1.72 13.93 -1.18
N ASP A 169 1.02 13.13 -1.97
CA ASP A 169 1.60 11.94 -2.60
C ASP A 169 2.62 12.33 -3.67
N SER A 170 2.39 13.43 -4.40
CA SER A 170 3.36 13.99 -5.35
C SER A 170 4.67 14.40 -4.66
N LEU A 171 4.64 14.85 -3.40
CA LEU A 171 5.87 15.17 -2.66
C LEU A 171 6.77 13.95 -2.48
N ILE A 172 6.20 12.75 -2.33
CA ILE A 172 6.96 11.50 -2.20
C ILE A 172 7.82 11.28 -3.45
N THR A 173 7.21 11.35 -4.62
CA THR A 173 7.92 11.20 -5.89
C THR A 173 8.95 12.31 -6.10
N CYS A 174 8.64 13.55 -5.74
CA CYS A 174 9.59 14.67 -5.81
C CYS A 174 10.87 14.40 -4.99
N LEU A 175 10.73 13.92 -3.75
CA LEU A 175 11.86 13.58 -2.89
C LEU A 175 12.72 12.45 -3.50
N ILE A 176 12.08 11.42 -4.05
CA ILE A 176 12.79 10.31 -4.72
C ILE A 176 13.58 10.81 -5.92
N ILE A 177 12.98 11.67 -6.76
CA ILE A 177 13.68 12.25 -7.92
C ILE A 177 14.83 13.16 -7.45
N CYS A 178 14.62 14.00 -6.43
CA CYS A 178 15.67 14.86 -5.84
C CYS A 178 16.90 14.04 -5.39
N VAL A 179 16.68 12.93 -4.68
CA VAL A 179 17.75 11.98 -4.29
C VAL A 179 18.36 11.28 -5.50
N PHE A 180 17.55 10.95 -6.52
CA PHE A 180 18.02 10.32 -7.74
C PHE A 180 19.01 11.22 -8.50
N VAL A 181 18.63 12.47 -8.77
CA VAL A 181 19.43 13.46 -9.52
C VAL A 181 20.47 14.20 -8.68
N LYS A 182 20.61 13.86 -7.39
CA LYS A 182 21.62 14.41 -6.47
C LYS A 182 21.50 15.93 -6.34
N VAL A 183 20.31 16.42 -6.01
CA VAL A 183 20.10 17.80 -5.55
C VAL A 183 20.93 18.05 -4.29
N ASP A 184 21.16 19.32 -3.94
CA ASP A 184 21.88 19.67 -2.72
C ASP A 184 21.29 18.96 -1.48
N LYS A 185 22.17 18.45 -0.62
CA LYS A 185 21.80 17.64 0.53
C LYS A 185 20.97 18.43 1.54
N ARG A 186 21.28 19.74 1.71
CA ARG A 186 20.54 20.59 2.65
C ARG A 186 19.08 20.72 2.22
N PHE A 187 18.85 20.97 0.93
CA PHE A 187 17.50 21.00 0.37
C PHE A 187 16.76 19.68 0.57
N ILE A 188 17.39 18.53 0.28
CA ILE A 188 16.77 17.21 0.47
C ILE A 188 16.39 16.99 1.94
N TYR A 189 17.27 17.29 2.89
CA TYR A 189 16.98 17.10 4.31
C TYR A 189 15.88 18.03 4.81
N ILE A 190 15.91 19.31 4.44
CA ILE A 190 14.87 20.28 4.80
C ILE A 190 13.52 19.83 4.23
N MET A 191 13.45 19.54 2.93
CA MET A 191 12.20 19.13 2.30
C MET A 191 11.69 17.78 2.81
N SER A 192 12.58 16.84 3.14
CA SER A 192 12.18 15.57 3.75
C SER A 192 11.59 15.80 5.15
N PHE A 193 12.25 16.60 5.97
CA PHE A 193 11.78 16.93 7.31
C PHE A 193 10.40 17.60 7.27
N VAL A 194 10.26 18.68 6.49
CA VAL A 194 8.99 19.40 6.40
C VAL A 194 7.89 18.52 5.78
N SER A 195 8.20 17.70 4.77
CA SER A 195 7.22 16.76 4.20
C SER A 195 6.79 15.70 5.21
N PHE A 196 7.70 15.19 6.05
CA PHE A 196 7.37 14.19 7.07
C PHE A 196 6.50 14.80 8.17
N VAL A 197 6.79 16.02 8.60
CA VAL A 197 5.93 16.79 9.51
C VAL A 197 4.53 16.94 8.90
N LEU A 198 4.43 17.34 7.63
CA LEU A 198 3.14 17.39 6.93
C LEU A 198 2.43 16.02 6.88
N PHE A 199 3.14 14.93 6.57
CA PHE A 199 2.53 13.61 6.53
C PHE A 199 1.99 13.15 7.89
N LEU A 200 2.70 13.47 8.98
CA LEU A 200 2.25 13.23 10.35
C LEU A 200 1.00 14.06 10.68
N LEU A 201 1.02 15.36 10.37
CA LEU A 201 -0.11 16.28 10.58
C LEU A 201 -1.37 15.82 9.86
N MET A 202 -1.23 15.28 8.65
CA MET A 202 -2.37 14.78 7.89
C MET A 202 -2.90 13.43 8.40
N GLY A 203 -2.31 12.85 9.45
CA GLY A 203 -2.69 11.54 10.00
C GLY A 203 -2.29 10.35 9.11
N PHE A 204 -1.55 10.57 8.02
CA PHE A 204 -1.25 9.55 7.02
C PHE A 204 0.12 8.92 7.21
N ARG A 205 0.26 8.14 8.27
CA ARG A 205 1.45 7.32 8.59
C ARG A 205 1.96 6.51 7.37
N TYR A 206 1.04 6.04 6.54
CA TYR A 206 1.32 5.27 5.33
C TYR A 206 2.20 6.02 4.31
N ARG A 207 2.07 7.34 4.15
CA ARG A 207 2.89 8.14 3.21
C ARG A 207 4.38 8.13 3.57
N ILE A 208 4.68 8.10 4.87
CA ILE A 208 6.06 7.98 5.37
C ILE A 208 6.62 6.61 4.96
N ILE A 209 5.85 5.53 5.18
CA ILE A 209 6.25 4.17 4.81
C ILE A 209 6.51 4.07 3.30
N ILE A 210 5.62 4.61 2.46
CA ILE A 210 5.82 4.63 1.01
C ILE A 210 7.09 5.41 0.63
N CYS A 211 7.32 6.57 1.22
CA CYS A 211 8.51 7.38 0.92
C CYS A 211 9.80 6.64 1.28
N LEU A 212 9.82 5.98 2.44
CA LEU A 212 10.94 5.14 2.86
C LEU A 212 11.14 3.95 1.92
N LEU A 213 10.05 3.29 1.52
CA LEU A 213 10.08 2.22 0.53
C LEU A 213 10.68 2.70 -0.81
N GLY A 214 10.28 3.87 -1.28
CA GLY A 214 10.83 4.50 -2.48
C GLY A 214 12.34 4.74 -2.38
N PHE A 215 12.84 5.22 -1.24
CA PHE A 215 14.27 5.37 -1.01
C PHE A 215 15.01 4.03 -0.96
N ILE A 216 14.43 3.00 -0.34
CA ILE A 216 15.01 1.65 -0.30
C ILE A 216 15.11 1.08 -1.71
N LEU A 217 14.04 1.15 -2.51
CA LEU A 217 14.05 0.68 -3.90
C LEU A 217 15.08 1.44 -4.74
N LEU A 218 15.17 2.76 -4.58
CA LEU A 218 16.17 3.60 -5.25
C LEU A 218 17.60 3.17 -4.90
N TYR A 219 17.85 2.84 -3.64
CA TYR A 219 19.13 2.33 -3.16
C TYR A 219 19.46 0.96 -3.77
N LEU A 220 18.50 0.02 -3.79
CA LEU A 220 18.66 -1.32 -4.38
C LEU A 220 19.01 -1.29 -5.89
N PHE A 221 18.50 -0.28 -6.61
CA PHE A 221 18.84 -0.05 -8.01
C PHE A 221 20.21 0.58 -8.26
N LYS A 222 20.78 1.30 -7.27
CA LYS A 222 22.08 1.97 -7.40
C LYS A 222 23.24 1.06 -6.96
N THR A 223 23.03 0.25 -5.93
CA THR A 223 24.12 -0.46 -5.25
C THR A 223 24.15 -1.92 -5.67
N LYS A 224 25.27 -2.42 -6.22
CA LYS A 224 25.50 -3.89 -6.29
C LYS A 224 25.48 -4.41 -4.86
N ILE A 225 24.62 -5.38 -4.57
CA ILE A 225 24.39 -5.88 -3.20
C ILE A 225 25.68 -6.59 -2.76
N GLU A 226 26.50 -5.89 -1.98
CA GLU A 226 27.67 -6.42 -1.29
C GLU A 226 27.39 -6.34 0.20
N ILE A 227 27.72 -7.38 0.97
CA ILE A 227 27.39 -7.49 2.42
C ILE A 227 27.83 -6.22 3.19
N LYS A 228 29.02 -5.69 2.92
CA LYS A 228 29.55 -4.47 3.56
C LYS A 228 28.69 -3.22 3.32
N LYS A 229 27.99 -3.17 2.19
CA LYS A 229 27.10 -2.05 1.83
C LYS A 229 25.70 -2.21 2.41
N VAL A 230 25.32 -3.40 2.87
CA VAL A 230 24.00 -3.70 3.46
C VAL A 230 23.90 -3.29 4.93
N ILE A 231 25.02 -3.28 5.67
CA ILE A 231 25.04 -2.96 7.12
C ILE A 231 24.43 -1.58 7.43
N LYS A 232 24.86 -0.53 6.73
CA LYS A 232 24.37 0.84 6.98
C LYS A 232 22.85 0.98 6.75
N PRO A 233 22.30 0.48 5.62
CA PRO A 233 20.85 0.37 5.45
C PRO A 233 20.15 -0.46 6.53
N MET A 234 20.72 -1.58 6.97
CA MET A 234 20.13 -2.40 8.03
C MET A 234 20.07 -1.65 9.37
N ILE A 235 21.12 -0.92 9.75
CA ILE A 235 21.11 -0.09 10.98
C ILE A 235 20.02 0.98 10.88
N LEU A 236 19.93 1.67 9.74
CA LEU A 236 18.89 2.68 9.52
C LEU A 236 17.49 2.06 9.58
N PHE A 237 17.31 0.88 8.97
CA PHE A 237 16.06 0.14 9.01
C PHE A 237 15.70 -0.26 10.44
N SER A 238 16.63 -0.83 11.21
CA SER A 238 16.41 -1.19 12.62
C SER A 238 16.04 0.03 13.47
N PHE A 239 16.69 1.18 13.24
CA PHE A 239 16.35 2.43 13.91
C PHE A 239 14.93 2.89 13.58
N ILE A 240 14.56 2.88 12.29
CA ILE A 240 13.21 3.25 11.84
C ILE A 240 12.17 2.28 12.41
N MET A 241 12.44 0.97 12.37
CA MET A 241 11.55 -0.05 12.90
C MET A 241 11.36 0.09 14.40
N TYR A 242 12.43 0.32 15.15
CA TYR A 242 12.34 0.64 16.57
C TYR A 242 11.45 1.87 16.82
N PHE A 243 11.64 2.94 16.05
CA PHE A 243 10.83 4.15 16.20
C PHE A 243 9.34 3.91 15.89
N ILE A 244 9.03 3.15 14.83
CA ILE A 244 7.66 2.76 14.50
C ILE A 244 7.05 1.93 15.62
N LEU A 245 7.76 0.90 16.12
CA LEU A 245 7.28 0.05 17.20
C LEU A 245 7.09 0.84 18.49
N PHE A 246 8.03 1.72 18.83
CA PHE A 246 7.94 2.61 19.98
C PHE A 246 6.68 3.49 19.91
N ILE A 247 6.41 4.14 18.77
CA ILE A 247 5.18 4.93 18.59
C ILE A 247 3.93 4.06 18.70
N THR A 248 3.95 2.87 18.11
CA THR A 248 2.80 1.95 18.12
C THR A 248 2.44 1.49 19.52
N VAL A 249 3.43 1.01 20.30
CA VAL A 249 3.25 0.56 21.69
C VAL A 249 2.76 1.70 22.57
N ASN A 250 3.35 2.88 22.40
CA ASN A 250 3.07 4.02 23.26
C ASN A 250 1.95 4.93 22.75
N ARG A 251 1.23 4.53 21.69
CA ARG A 251 0.26 5.39 21.01
C ARG A 251 -0.74 6.02 21.98
N TYR A 252 -1.33 5.23 22.86
CA TYR A 252 -2.34 5.69 23.81
C TYR A 252 -1.75 6.68 24.82
N ASN A 253 -0.57 6.36 25.37
CA ASN A 253 0.09 7.21 26.36
C ASN A 253 0.61 8.52 25.73
N LEU A 254 1.06 8.48 24.47
CA LEU A 254 1.44 9.67 23.71
C LEU A 254 0.24 10.59 23.45
N ILE A 255 -0.91 10.03 23.07
CA ILE A 255 -2.14 10.80 22.81
C ILE A 255 -2.67 11.44 24.11
N LEU A 256 -2.60 10.70 25.23
CA LEU A 256 -3.04 11.21 26.54
C LEU A 256 -2.02 12.10 27.25
N GLY A 257 -0.86 12.36 26.64
CA GLY A 257 0.22 13.14 27.26
C GLY A 257 0.85 12.49 28.50
N LYS A 258 0.68 11.18 28.70
CA LYS A 258 1.22 10.42 29.84
C LYS A 258 2.65 9.96 29.56
N PHE A 259 3.58 10.91 29.47
CA PHE A 259 4.97 10.65 29.10
C PHE A 259 5.74 9.79 30.12
N ASP A 260 5.31 9.76 31.38
CA ASP A 260 5.93 8.94 32.43
C ASP A 260 5.60 7.44 32.30
N GLN A 261 4.61 7.09 31.47
CA GLN A 261 4.14 5.72 31.25
C GLN A 261 4.63 5.14 29.92
N LEU A 262 5.64 5.76 29.29
CA LEU A 262 6.18 5.30 28.02
C LEU A 262 7.06 4.06 28.21
N GLU A 263 6.76 2.98 27.49
CA GLU A 263 7.59 1.79 27.42
C GLU A 263 8.66 1.96 26.35
N SER A 264 9.93 1.87 26.75
CA SER A 264 11.08 2.06 25.85
C SER A 264 11.89 0.78 25.64
N ASN A 265 11.63 -0.28 26.41
CA ASN A 265 12.37 -1.52 26.30
C ASN A 265 11.88 -2.36 25.10
N PRO A 266 12.70 -2.58 24.06
CA PRO A 266 12.31 -3.36 22.88
C PRO A 266 11.90 -4.80 23.19
N ILE A 267 12.41 -5.39 24.28
CA ILE A 267 12.11 -6.77 24.68
C ILE A 267 10.64 -6.91 25.06
N LYS A 268 10.04 -5.85 25.60
CA LYS A 268 8.63 -5.83 26.02
C LYS A 268 7.65 -5.51 24.88
N PHE A 269 8.14 -5.20 23.68
CA PHE A 269 7.29 -4.79 22.57
C PHE A 269 6.56 -5.97 21.89
N GLU A 270 6.69 -7.23 22.33
CA GLU A 270 6.04 -8.39 21.67
C GLU A 270 6.12 -8.32 20.13
N VAL A 271 7.33 -8.09 19.61
CA VAL A 271 7.57 -7.64 18.23
C VAL A 271 6.88 -8.52 17.18
N GLY A 272 6.83 -9.83 17.40
CA GLY A 272 6.14 -10.77 16.51
C GLY A 272 4.64 -10.47 16.38
N LEU A 273 3.95 -10.31 17.52
CA LEU A 273 2.53 -9.97 17.56
C LEU A 273 2.29 -8.59 16.96
N LEU A 274 3.05 -7.57 17.36
CA LEU A 274 2.88 -6.22 16.83
C LEU A 274 3.03 -6.15 15.31
N LEU A 275 4.04 -6.83 14.75
CA LEU A 275 4.25 -6.83 13.31
C LEU A 275 3.12 -7.57 12.60
N ALA A 276 2.68 -8.72 13.12
CA ALA A 276 1.55 -9.46 12.57
C ALA A 276 0.25 -8.64 12.61
N GLU A 277 0.00 -7.89 13.68
CA GLU A 277 -1.15 -6.99 13.81
C GLU A 277 -1.10 -5.83 12.80
N GLN A 278 0.09 -5.35 12.41
CA GLN A 278 0.21 -4.34 11.34
C GLN A 278 -0.06 -4.90 9.93
N THR A 279 0.01 -6.22 9.76
CA THR A 279 -0.15 -6.89 8.46
C THR A 279 -1.33 -7.86 8.43
N ARG A 280 -2.24 -7.76 9.41
CA ARG A 280 -3.34 -8.73 9.61
C ARG A 280 -4.43 -8.74 8.56
N GLY A 281 -4.36 -7.89 7.54
CA GLY A 281 -5.46 -7.71 6.59
C GLY A 281 -5.87 -8.98 5.83
N ALA A 282 -5.02 -10.01 5.78
CA ALA A 282 -5.43 -11.30 5.23
C ALA A 282 -6.53 -11.98 6.05
N LEU A 283 -6.65 -11.70 7.35
CA LEU A 283 -7.78 -12.16 8.15
C LEU A 283 -9.09 -11.50 7.70
N ASP A 284 -9.06 -10.23 7.30
CA ASP A 284 -10.22 -9.55 6.73
C ASP A 284 -10.69 -10.27 5.45
N ASP A 285 -9.74 -10.65 4.59
CA ASP A 285 -10.03 -11.40 3.37
C ASP A 285 -10.65 -12.78 3.67
N ILE A 286 -10.18 -13.48 4.72
CA ILE A 286 -10.77 -14.74 5.17
C ILE A 286 -12.20 -14.54 5.68
N THR A 287 -12.47 -13.45 6.40
CA THR A 287 -13.83 -13.10 6.83
C THR A 287 -14.76 -12.88 5.64
N ILE A 288 -14.29 -12.26 4.55
CA ILE A 288 -15.07 -12.13 3.31
C ILE A 288 -15.34 -13.49 2.67
N ILE A 289 -14.37 -14.40 2.64
CA ILE A 289 -14.57 -15.78 2.14
C ILE A 289 -15.68 -16.45 2.94
N LYS A 290 -15.59 -16.42 4.28
CA LYS A 290 -16.59 -16.97 5.17
C LYS A 290 -17.97 -16.37 4.94
N TYR A 291 -18.07 -15.05 4.76
CA TYR A 291 -19.36 -14.38 4.53
C TYR A 291 -20.09 -14.97 3.33
N TYR A 292 -19.41 -15.13 2.19
CA TYR A 292 -20.04 -15.69 0.99
C TYR A 292 -20.35 -17.19 1.09
N ASP A 293 -19.59 -17.94 1.88
CA ASP A 293 -19.89 -19.36 2.10
C ASP A 293 -21.07 -19.57 3.06
N SER A 294 -21.15 -18.75 4.11
CA SER A 294 -22.22 -18.81 5.12
C SER A 294 -23.55 -18.18 4.67
N HIS A 295 -23.53 -17.27 3.69
CA HIS A 295 -24.72 -16.57 3.19
C HIS A 295 -25.07 -16.97 1.76
N ILE A 296 -25.96 -17.95 1.62
CA ILE A 296 -26.38 -18.53 0.32
C ILE A 296 -26.92 -17.47 -0.67
N ASN A 297 -27.50 -16.38 -0.18
CA ASN A 297 -28.09 -15.31 -1.00
C ASN A 297 -27.25 -14.02 -1.04
N ALA A 298 -26.01 -14.05 -0.55
CA ALA A 298 -25.12 -12.89 -0.60
C ALA A 298 -24.89 -12.46 -2.06
N LYS A 299 -25.04 -11.16 -2.33
CA LYS A 299 -24.87 -10.62 -3.67
C LYS A 299 -23.42 -10.17 -3.85
N HIS A 300 -22.87 -10.50 -5.01
CA HIS A 300 -21.63 -9.88 -5.48
C HIS A 300 -21.90 -8.47 -6.00
N ASP A 301 -20.89 -7.61 -5.97
CA ASP A 301 -21.00 -6.26 -6.55
C ASP A 301 -20.71 -6.22 -8.05
N TYR A 302 -20.36 -7.38 -8.65
CA TYR A 302 -20.06 -7.56 -10.07
C TYR A 302 -18.97 -6.61 -10.61
N GLY A 303 -18.07 -6.17 -9.73
CA GLY A 303 -16.96 -5.28 -10.07
C GLY A 303 -17.34 -3.80 -10.13
N LEU A 304 -18.55 -3.42 -9.71
CA LEU A 304 -18.98 -2.03 -9.63
C LEU A 304 -18.00 -1.18 -8.83
N THR A 305 -17.51 -1.68 -7.67
CA THR A 305 -16.55 -0.94 -6.82
C THR A 305 -15.26 -0.58 -7.57
N PHE A 306 -14.81 -1.39 -8.53
CA PHE A 306 -13.62 -1.07 -9.34
C PHE A 306 -13.84 0.14 -10.25
N LEU A 307 -15.08 0.50 -10.58
CA LEU A 307 -15.41 1.67 -11.42
C LEU A 307 -15.55 2.96 -10.62
N PHE A 308 -15.62 2.89 -9.29
CA PHE A 308 -15.85 4.06 -8.43
C PHE A 308 -14.70 5.08 -8.45
N PHE A 309 -13.54 4.78 -9.02
CA PHE A 309 -12.50 5.80 -9.25
C PHE A 309 -13.00 6.93 -10.15
N ALA A 310 -13.85 6.62 -11.14
CA ALA A 310 -14.42 7.62 -12.04
C ALA A 310 -15.39 8.55 -11.30
N ILE A 311 -16.26 7.99 -10.45
CA ILE A 311 -17.19 8.76 -9.61
C ILE A 311 -16.40 9.60 -8.59
N ARG A 312 -15.36 9.02 -8.00
CA ARG A 312 -14.52 9.68 -7.01
C ARG A 312 -13.85 10.93 -7.58
N ALA A 313 -13.40 10.88 -8.84
CA ALA A 313 -12.77 11.97 -9.58
C ALA A 313 -13.71 13.14 -9.94
N LEU A 314 -15.03 12.99 -9.80
CA LEU A 314 -15.97 14.07 -10.03
C LEU A 314 -15.93 15.08 -8.86
N PRO A 315 -15.78 16.39 -9.12
CA PRO A 315 -15.77 17.40 -8.06
C PRO A 315 -17.17 17.57 -7.45
N ARG A 316 -17.26 17.49 -6.12
CA ARG A 316 -18.53 17.66 -5.38
C ARG A 316 -19.16 19.03 -5.62
N SER A 317 -18.35 20.07 -5.87
CA SER A 317 -18.84 21.42 -6.20
C SER A 317 -19.64 21.50 -7.50
N ILE A 318 -19.43 20.56 -8.44
CA ILE A 318 -20.17 20.53 -9.71
C ILE A 318 -21.32 19.51 -9.64
N PHE A 319 -21.07 18.36 -9.03
CA PHE A 319 -22.03 17.24 -9.04
C PHE A 319 -22.93 17.18 -7.80
N GLY A 320 -22.71 18.05 -6.80
CA GLY A 320 -23.56 18.21 -5.62
C GLY A 320 -23.85 16.89 -4.88
N ASP A 321 -25.05 16.83 -4.32
CA ASP A 321 -25.53 15.72 -3.50
C ASP A 321 -25.77 14.42 -4.28
N TRP A 322 -25.88 14.48 -5.62
CA TRP A 322 -26.00 13.28 -6.46
C TRP A 322 -24.81 12.33 -6.25
N LYS A 323 -23.61 12.88 -6.05
CA LYS A 323 -22.42 12.08 -5.74
C LYS A 323 -22.58 11.33 -4.40
N ASP A 324 -23.21 11.96 -3.43
CA ASP A 324 -23.40 11.41 -2.08
C ASP A 324 -24.50 10.33 -2.05
N GLN A 325 -25.41 10.30 -3.03
CA GLN A 325 -26.40 9.24 -3.19
C GLN A 325 -25.81 7.94 -3.73
N ILE A 326 -24.69 8.01 -4.45
CA ILE A 326 -24.05 6.85 -5.08
C ILE A 326 -22.90 6.31 -4.23
N TYR A 327 -22.38 7.12 -3.29
CA TYR A 327 -21.31 6.76 -2.36
C TYR A 327 -21.91 6.40 -0.99
N PRO A 328 -21.39 5.39 -0.25
CA PRO A 328 -20.19 4.60 -0.50
C PRO A 328 -20.35 3.50 -1.56
N PRO A 329 -19.25 2.96 -2.10
CA PRO A 329 -19.30 1.86 -3.04
C PRO A 329 -19.98 0.62 -2.44
N PRO A 330 -20.64 -0.24 -3.25
CA PRO A 330 -21.35 -1.41 -2.75
C PRO A 330 -20.51 -2.39 -1.93
N ALA A 331 -19.19 -2.48 -2.18
CA ALA A 331 -18.31 -3.33 -1.38
C ALA A 331 -18.32 -2.97 0.11
N PHE A 332 -18.56 -1.70 0.48
CA PHE A 332 -18.47 -1.26 1.88
C PHE A 332 -19.59 -1.86 2.74
N SER A 333 -20.81 -1.99 2.20
CA SER A 333 -21.90 -2.65 2.93
C SER A 333 -21.60 -4.13 3.15
N ILE A 334 -21.07 -4.80 2.13
CA ILE A 334 -20.68 -6.22 2.20
C ILE A 334 -19.58 -6.43 3.24
N ILE A 335 -18.56 -5.56 3.25
CA ILE A 335 -17.47 -5.62 4.23
C ILE A 335 -18.02 -5.43 5.65
N ASN A 336 -18.88 -4.43 5.87
CA ASN A 336 -19.46 -4.17 7.19
C ASN A 336 -20.32 -5.33 7.68
N GLU A 337 -21.12 -5.94 6.81
CA GLU A 337 -21.91 -7.13 7.13
C GLU A 337 -21.01 -8.34 7.44
N ALA A 338 -20.00 -8.59 6.62
CA ALA A 338 -19.07 -9.70 6.80
C ALA A 338 -18.28 -9.61 8.11
N TYR A 339 -17.92 -8.38 8.50
CA TYR A 339 -17.24 -8.10 9.76
C TYR A 339 -18.08 -8.35 11.00
N ASN A 340 -19.41 -8.33 10.87
CA ASN A 340 -20.37 -8.61 11.94
C ASN A 340 -20.06 -7.84 13.23
N LEU A 341 -19.80 -6.54 13.09
CA LEU A 341 -19.44 -5.66 14.20
C LEU A 341 -20.69 -5.20 14.96
N PRO A 342 -20.63 -5.06 16.30
CA PRO A 342 -21.71 -4.45 17.05
C PRO A 342 -21.95 -3.00 16.59
N ALA A 343 -23.19 -2.50 16.69
CA ALA A 343 -23.59 -1.16 16.24
C ALA A 343 -22.68 -0.02 16.76
N ALA A 344 -22.14 -0.16 17.98
CA ALA A 344 -21.18 0.79 18.57
C ALA A 344 -19.84 0.90 17.81
N TYR A 345 -19.56 -0.03 16.89
CA TYR A 345 -18.31 -0.18 16.16
C TYR A 345 -18.50 -0.20 14.63
N GLU A 346 -19.68 0.15 14.10
CA GLU A 346 -19.98 0.14 12.65
C GLU A 346 -19.01 0.97 11.78
N ASN A 347 -18.20 1.85 12.39
CA ASN A 347 -17.26 2.73 11.71
C ASN A 347 -15.79 2.48 12.12
N THR A 348 -15.33 1.22 12.19
CA THR A 348 -13.89 0.92 12.40
C THR A 348 -13.01 1.48 11.27
N GLY A 349 -13.56 1.67 10.06
CA GLY A 349 -12.87 2.28 8.93
C GLY A 349 -11.75 1.41 8.35
N GLU A 350 -11.74 0.12 8.67
CA GLU A 350 -10.76 -0.85 8.18
C GLU A 350 -11.16 -1.39 6.81
N ALA A 351 -10.18 -1.47 5.90
CA ALA A 351 -10.39 -1.98 4.55
C ALA A 351 -9.63 -3.30 4.38
N PRO A 352 -10.27 -4.34 3.81
CA PRO A 352 -9.62 -5.59 3.54
C PRO A 352 -8.57 -5.42 2.43
N LEU A 353 -7.80 -6.46 2.17
CA LEU A 353 -6.79 -6.41 1.12
C LEU A 353 -7.41 -6.64 -0.27
N HIS A 354 -6.61 -6.54 -1.32
CA HIS A 354 -7.15 -6.55 -2.69
C HIS A 354 -7.82 -7.86 -3.11
N TYR A 355 -7.49 -9.02 -2.50
CA TYR A 355 -8.15 -10.27 -2.85
C TYR A 355 -9.60 -10.31 -2.37
N ALA A 356 -9.90 -9.76 -1.20
CA ALA A 356 -11.29 -9.56 -0.76
C ALA A 356 -12.13 -8.81 -1.80
N TYR A 357 -11.61 -7.73 -2.40
CA TYR A 357 -12.35 -6.98 -3.42
C TYR A 357 -12.62 -7.81 -4.68
N PHE A 358 -11.74 -8.74 -5.06
CA PHE A 358 -12.04 -9.67 -6.15
C PHE A 358 -13.10 -10.71 -5.77
N ILE A 359 -13.07 -11.19 -4.53
CA ILE A 359 -14.09 -12.11 -4.02
C ILE A 359 -15.46 -11.42 -3.93
N ILE A 360 -15.50 -10.17 -3.47
CA ILE A 360 -16.71 -9.34 -3.47
C ILE A 360 -17.26 -9.16 -4.89
N ALA A 361 -16.38 -8.99 -5.88
CA ALA A 361 -16.78 -8.80 -7.26
C ALA A 361 -17.40 -10.03 -7.93
N GLY A 362 -16.98 -11.24 -7.60
CA GLY A 362 -17.57 -12.43 -8.19
C GLY A 362 -16.93 -13.74 -7.74
N GLY A 363 -16.60 -13.82 -6.45
CA GLY A 363 -16.09 -15.00 -5.78
C GLY A 363 -14.73 -15.47 -6.30
N LEU A 364 -14.51 -16.78 -6.21
CA LEU A 364 -13.26 -17.42 -6.62
C LEU A 364 -12.92 -17.14 -8.09
N PHE A 365 -13.91 -17.11 -8.99
CA PHE A 365 -13.68 -16.86 -10.41
C PHE A 365 -13.00 -15.49 -10.66
N PHE A 366 -13.54 -14.43 -10.05
CA PHE A 366 -12.96 -13.09 -10.15
C PHE A 366 -11.60 -12.99 -9.43
N LEU A 367 -11.41 -13.71 -8.31
CA LEU A 367 -10.11 -13.78 -7.65
C LEU A 367 -9.02 -14.32 -8.58
N LEU A 368 -9.28 -15.45 -9.24
CA LEU A 368 -8.29 -16.10 -10.12
C LEU A 368 -8.01 -15.26 -11.37
N ILE A 369 -9.07 -14.78 -12.03
CA ILE A 369 -8.94 -13.97 -13.24
C ILE A 369 -8.32 -12.60 -12.95
N GLY A 370 -8.75 -11.93 -11.88
CA GLY A 370 -8.19 -10.66 -11.43
C GLY A 370 -6.70 -10.78 -11.12
N SER A 371 -6.31 -11.81 -10.38
CA SER A 371 -4.91 -12.10 -10.06
C SER A 371 -4.08 -12.37 -11.31
N PHE A 372 -4.60 -13.15 -12.26
CA PHE A 372 -3.98 -13.39 -13.56
C PHE A 372 -3.77 -12.09 -14.34
N PHE A 373 -4.80 -11.24 -14.43
CA PHE A 373 -4.70 -9.96 -15.15
C PHE A 373 -3.73 -8.98 -14.50
N ILE A 374 -3.66 -8.90 -13.16
CA ILE A 374 -2.61 -8.11 -12.50
C ILE A 374 -1.23 -8.62 -12.94
N GLY A 375 -1.00 -9.94 -12.94
CA GLY A 375 0.24 -10.54 -13.43
C GLY A 375 0.58 -10.10 -14.86
N VAL A 376 -0.39 -10.21 -15.78
CA VAL A 376 -0.26 -9.77 -17.18
C VAL A 376 0.10 -8.29 -17.28
N ILE A 377 -0.61 -7.41 -16.57
CA ILE A 377 -0.38 -5.96 -16.60
C ILE A 377 1.02 -5.62 -16.09
N LEU A 378 1.44 -6.20 -14.96
CA LEU A 378 2.77 -5.94 -14.40
C LEU A 378 3.87 -6.46 -15.32
N ARG A 379 3.65 -7.60 -15.98
CA ARG A 379 4.57 -8.11 -17.00
C ARG A 379 4.66 -7.16 -18.19
N TYR A 380 3.52 -6.71 -18.72
CA TYR A 380 3.46 -5.78 -19.83
C TYR A 380 4.21 -4.47 -19.52
N ILE A 381 4.01 -3.91 -18.33
CA ILE A 381 4.75 -2.73 -17.87
C ILE A 381 6.26 -3.03 -17.79
N SER A 382 6.63 -4.16 -17.18
CA SER A 382 8.03 -4.54 -16.96
C SER A 382 8.80 -4.84 -18.24
N ILE A 383 8.14 -5.35 -19.29
CA ILE A 383 8.77 -5.62 -20.59
C ILE A 383 9.09 -4.31 -21.31
N ASN A 384 8.17 -3.34 -21.23
CA ASN A 384 8.28 -2.06 -21.93
C ASN A 384 9.15 -1.03 -21.22
N ARG A 385 9.77 -1.39 -20.09
CA ARG A 385 10.52 -0.47 -19.22
C ARG A 385 11.80 -1.15 -18.74
N HIS A 386 12.95 -0.58 -19.09
CA HIS A 386 14.24 -1.19 -18.71
C HIS A 386 14.85 -0.45 -17.52
N TYR A 387 15.16 -1.17 -16.43
CA TYR A 387 15.68 -0.57 -15.19
C TYR A 387 17.04 0.17 -15.33
N ASN A 388 17.77 -0.08 -16.42
CA ASN A 388 18.98 0.68 -16.74
C ASN A 388 18.68 2.13 -17.13
N PHE A 389 17.50 2.41 -17.69
CA PHE A 389 17.12 3.75 -18.06
C PHE A 389 16.66 4.53 -16.81
N PRO A 390 17.24 5.72 -16.54
CA PRO A 390 16.86 6.59 -15.42
C PRO A 390 15.36 6.84 -15.28
N LYS A 391 14.70 7.18 -16.40
CA LYS A 391 13.25 7.45 -16.46
C LYS A 391 12.45 6.20 -16.08
N ASP A 392 12.76 5.07 -16.68
CA ASP A 392 12.05 3.81 -16.42
C ASP A 392 12.29 3.31 -14.99
N LYS A 393 13.50 3.49 -14.45
CA LYS A 393 13.81 3.16 -13.05
C LYS A 393 12.90 3.90 -12.07
N ILE A 394 12.75 5.22 -12.23
CA ILE A 394 11.85 6.00 -11.37
C ILE A 394 10.39 5.58 -11.58
N PHE A 395 9.98 5.33 -12.82
CA PHE A 395 8.64 4.84 -13.13
C PHE A 395 8.35 3.52 -12.41
N LEU A 396 9.25 2.53 -12.49
CA LEU A 396 9.10 1.24 -11.81
C LEU A 396 9.03 1.39 -10.28
N ILE A 397 9.80 2.30 -9.69
CA ILE A 397 9.71 2.61 -8.25
C ILE A 397 8.32 3.17 -7.91
N ILE A 398 7.80 4.10 -8.71
CA ILE A 398 6.44 4.65 -8.53
C ILE A 398 5.38 3.55 -8.60
N ILE A 399 5.49 2.63 -9.56
CA ILE A 399 4.55 1.50 -9.65
C ILE A 399 4.66 0.61 -8.41
N CYS A 400 5.85 0.27 -7.91
CA CYS A 400 5.99 -0.49 -6.66
C CYS A 400 5.34 0.23 -5.47
N MET A 401 5.56 1.54 -5.34
CA MET A 401 4.93 2.34 -4.28
C MET A 401 3.40 2.34 -4.37
N ALA A 402 2.85 2.43 -5.58
CA ALA A 402 1.41 2.35 -5.77
C ALA A 402 0.86 0.93 -5.48
N LEU A 403 1.57 -0.12 -5.92
CA LEU A 403 1.23 -1.51 -5.62
C LEU A 403 1.24 -1.81 -4.13
N PHE A 404 2.12 -1.17 -3.36
CA PHE A 404 2.09 -1.27 -1.90
C PHE A 404 0.71 -0.86 -1.37
N GLN A 405 0.10 0.20 -1.91
CA GLN A 405 -1.22 0.63 -1.47
C GLN A 405 -2.30 -0.36 -1.87
N LEU A 406 -2.24 -0.83 -3.11
CA LEU A 406 -3.21 -1.79 -3.62
C LEU A 406 -3.19 -3.06 -2.77
N TYR A 407 -2.01 -3.63 -2.50
CA TYR A 407 -1.90 -4.91 -1.80
C TYR A 407 -2.17 -4.83 -0.31
N THR A 408 -1.89 -3.69 0.34
CA THR A 408 -2.01 -3.54 1.80
C THR A 408 -3.30 -2.87 2.27
N ARG A 409 -4.06 -2.25 1.35
CA ARG A 409 -5.34 -1.59 1.67
C ARG A 409 -6.50 -1.96 0.74
N GLY A 410 -6.22 -2.68 -0.35
CA GLY A 410 -7.20 -3.27 -1.26
C GLY A 410 -8.02 -2.33 -2.13
N TYR A 411 -8.36 -1.14 -1.63
CA TYR A 411 -9.37 -0.28 -2.23
C TYR A 411 -8.90 0.36 -3.55
N PHE A 412 -9.34 -0.22 -4.66
CA PHE A 412 -8.87 0.12 -6.00
C PHE A 412 -9.06 1.60 -6.40
N PRO A 413 -10.22 2.25 -6.17
CA PRO A 413 -10.37 3.69 -6.39
C PRO A 413 -9.29 4.54 -5.73
N GLN A 414 -8.95 4.23 -4.48
CA GLN A 414 -7.90 4.95 -3.76
C GLN A 414 -6.50 4.66 -4.33
N PHE A 415 -6.25 3.44 -4.81
CA PHE A 415 -5.03 3.09 -5.52
C PHE A 415 -4.87 3.90 -6.82
N VAL A 416 -5.93 4.05 -7.61
CA VAL A 416 -5.89 4.82 -8.87
C VAL A 416 -5.57 6.29 -8.59
N ASP A 417 -6.24 6.91 -7.62
CA ASP A 417 -5.95 8.28 -7.18
C ASP A 417 -4.47 8.41 -6.77
N HIS A 418 -4.01 7.53 -5.88
CA HIS A 418 -2.65 7.56 -5.39
C HIS A 418 -1.61 7.42 -6.52
N LEU A 419 -1.81 6.46 -7.42
CA LEU A 419 -0.95 6.26 -8.59
C LEU A 419 -0.90 7.51 -9.47
N PHE A 420 -2.05 8.15 -9.71
CA PHE A 420 -2.12 9.38 -10.48
C PHE A 420 -1.28 10.49 -9.84
N PHE A 421 -1.45 10.76 -8.55
CA PHE A 421 -0.70 11.82 -7.85
C PHE A 421 0.80 11.50 -7.73
N LEU A 422 1.18 10.23 -7.58
CA LEU A 422 2.59 9.83 -7.63
C LEU A 422 3.22 10.06 -9.02
N LEU A 423 2.44 9.92 -10.09
CA LEU A 423 2.91 10.08 -11.47
C LEU A 423 3.03 11.55 -11.92
N ILE A 424 2.31 12.48 -11.30
CA ILE A 424 2.36 13.92 -11.67
C ILE A 424 3.81 14.45 -11.73
N PRO A 425 4.64 14.36 -10.67
CA PRO A 425 6.03 14.85 -10.74
C PRO A 425 6.88 14.12 -11.76
N TYR A 426 6.63 12.83 -11.96
CA TYR A 426 7.32 12.03 -12.98
C TYR A 426 7.06 12.59 -14.38
N TRP A 427 5.81 12.85 -14.74
CA TRP A 427 5.46 13.45 -16.03
C TRP A 427 5.95 14.90 -16.13
N LEU A 428 5.82 15.68 -15.06
CA LEU A 428 6.32 17.05 -15.02
C LEU A 428 7.84 17.15 -15.11
N TYR A 429 8.60 16.11 -14.72
CA TYR A 429 10.07 16.09 -14.78
C TYR A 429 10.62 15.40 -16.04
N PHE A 430 10.04 14.28 -16.47
CA PHE A 430 10.53 13.53 -17.64
C PHE A 430 9.76 13.84 -18.93
N GLY A 431 8.51 14.28 -18.86
CA GLY A 431 7.67 14.57 -20.04
C GLY A 431 8.08 15.84 -20.78
N TRP A 432 8.30 16.96 -20.08
CA TRP A 432 8.75 18.22 -20.72
C TRP A 432 10.15 18.10 -21.36
N SER A 433 10.97 17.14 -20.92
CA SER A 433 12.33 16.98 -21.45
C SER A 433 12.37 16.51 -22.90
N GLN A 434 11.27 15.92 -23.41
CA GLN A 434 11.18 15.46 -24.80
C GLN A 434 10.86 16.59 -25.79
N ARG A 435 10.27 17.72 -25.33
CA ARG A 435 9.91 18.83 -26.23
C ARG A 435 11.10 19.69 -26.64
N ASN A 436 12.19 19.71 -25.87
CA ASN A 436 13.35 20.57 -26.13
C ASN A 436 14.41 19.94 -27.06
N HIS A 437 14.15 18.75 -27.61
CA HIS A 437 15.03 18.09 -28.60
C HIS A 437 14.40 18.01 -30.00
N ILE A 438 13.22 18.62 -30.19
CA ILE A 438 12.52 18.72 -31.49
C ILE A 438 12.49 20.20 -31.96
N ALA A 439 13.14 21.11 -31.24
CA ALA A 439 13.25 22.52 -31.60
C ALA A 439 14.65 22.84 -32.11
#